data_AF-A0A0P0CST6-F1
#
_entry.id   AF-A0A0P0CST6-F1
#
_cell.length_a   1.000
_cell.length_b   1.000
_cell.length_c   1.000
_cell.angle_alpha   90.00
_cell.angle_beta   90.00
_cell.angle_gamma   90.00
#
_symmetry.space_group_name_H-M   'P 1'
#
loop_
_entity.id
_entity.type
_entity.pdbx_description
1 polymer ?
#
loop_
_entity_poly.entity_id
_entity_poly.type
_entity_poly.pdbx_seq_one_letter_code
_entity_poly.pdbx_strand_id
1 'polypeptide(L)'
;MIKIAITGPESTGKSTLAAQLGQHYGAPWVPEYARTYLDELGRPYEAPDLEAIAKGQLKLWQAEAEKNPELLFLDTELLVLKIWSEHAYGICSSFILENLRQQNCDLYLLLNVDLPWQPDPQREHPHLRQFFYDWYKRELEQMGVPFAEISGSADLRLQKAIEAIEKIRHS
;
A
#
# COMPACT_ATOMS: atom_id res chain seq x y z
N MET A 1 8.11 -14.85 9.21
CA MET A 1 7.13 -14.25 8.27
C MET A 1 7.81 -13.10 7.55
N ILE A 2 7.79 -13.13 6.22
CA ILE A 2 8.23 -12.04 5.35
C ILE A 2 6.99 -11.22 4.96
N LYS A 3 7.02 -9.90 5.19
CA LYS A 3 5.94 -8.96 4.91
C LYS A 3 6.27 -8.09 3.70
N ILE A 4 5.42 -8.16 2.69
CA ILE A 4 5.56 -7.40 1.44
C ILE A 4 4.48 -6.32 1.39
N ALA A 5 4.90 -5.06 1.42
CA ALA A 5 4.01 -3.92 1.30
C ALA A 5 3.81 -3.56 -0.18
N ILE A 6 2.57 -3.37 -0.61
CA ILE A 6 2.23 -2.96 -1.96
C ILE A 6 1.75 -1.51 -1.87
N THR A 7 2.53 -0.60 -2.42
CA THR A 7 2.38 0.83 -2.19
C THR A 7 2.40 1.63 -3.48
N GLY A 8 2.06 2.91 -3.37
CA GLY A 8 2.04 3.85 -4.48
C GLY A 8 0.68 4.49 -4.72
N PRO A 9 0.58 5.34 -5.75
CA PRO A 9 -0.61 6.14 -6.03
C PRO A 9 -1.87 5.31 -6.27
N GLU A 10 -3.01 5.98 -6.22
CA GLU A 10 -4.28 5.43 -6.71
C GLU A 10 -4.20 5.02 -8.19
N SER A 11 -5.08 4.09 -8.61
CA SER A 11 -5.14 3.59 -10.00
C SER A 11 -3.85 2.95 -10.53
N THR A 12 -3.04 2.34 -9.68
CA THR A 12 -1.78 1.70 -10.11
C THR A 12 -1.82 0.18 -10.07
N GLY A 13 -2.93 -0.43 -9.66
CA GLY A 13 -3.14 -1.89 -9.67
C GLY A 13 -2.68 -2.62 -8.39
N LYS A 14 -2.57 -1.91 -7.24
CA LYS A 14 -2.13 -2.48 -5.96
C LYS A 14 -2.92 -3.73 -5.54
N SER A 15 -4.25 -3.60 -5.43
CA SER A 15 -5.14 -4.70 -5.04
C SER A 15 -5.06 -5.89 -6.00
N THR A 16 -4.95 -5.62 -7.30
CA THR A 16 -4.80 -6.68 -8.32
C THR A 16 -3.49 -7.44 -8.11
N LEU A 17 -2.37 -6.73 -7.93
CA LEU A 17 -1.08 -7.35 -7.71
C LEU A 17 -1.04 -8.13 -6.38
N ALA A 18 -1.65 -7.59 -5.31
CA ALA A 18 -1.74 -8.26 -4.02
C ALA A 18 -2.46 -9.61 -4.12
N ALA A 19 -3.62 -9.63 -4.78
CA ALA A 19 -4.38 -10.85 -5.01
C ALA A 19 -3.61 -11.85 -5.89
N GLN A 20 -2.95 -11.38 -6.96
CA GLN A 20 -2.13 -12.24 -7.84
C GLN A 20 -0.95 -12.86 -7.10
N LEU A 21 -0.26 -12.10 -6.25
CA LEU A 21 0.84 -12.60 -5.43
C LEU A 21 0.35 -13.60 -4.38
N GLY A 22 -0.76 -13.30 -3.71
CA GLY A 22 -1.40 -14.23 -2.77
C GLY A 22 -1.76 -15.57 -3.44
N GLN A 23 -2.32 -15.52 -4.65
CA GLN A 23 -2.61 -16.71 -5.45
C GLN A 23 -1.34 -17.46 -5.87
N HIS A 24 -0.31 -16.75 -6.34
CA HIS A 24 0.94 -17.35 -6.80
C HIS A 24 1.67 -18.09 -5.68
N TYR A 25 1.75 -17.48 -4.50
CA TYR A 25 2.48 -18.02 -3.34
C TYR A 25 1.63 -18.89 -2.41
N GLY A 26 0.31 -18.98 -2.63
CA GLY A 26 -0.60 -19.63 -1.69
C GLY A 26 -0.60 -18.96 -0.31
N ALA A 27 -0.45 -17.64 -0.28
CA ALA A 27 -0.24 -16.86 0.93
C ALA A 27 -1.34 -15.80 1.12
N PRO A 28 -1.65 -15.41 2.38
CA PRO A 28 -2.66 -14.40 2.65
C PRO A 28 -2.23 -13.02 2.15
N TRP A 29 -3.22 -12.23 1.74
CA TRP A 29 -3.07 -10.81 1.48
C TRP A 29 -4.16 -10.03 2.21
N VAL A 30 -3.83 -8.82 2.65
CA VAL A 30 -4.75 -7.95 3.37
C VAL A 30 -5.26 -6.86 2.43
N PRO A 31 -6.59 -6.67 2.28
CA PRO A 31 -7.15 -5.62 1.44
C PRO A 31 -7.11 -4.23 2.09
N GLU A 32 -7.27 -3.23 1.22
CA GLU A 32 -7.21 -1.82 1.57
C GLU A 32 -8.46 -1.44 2.38
N TYR A 33 -8.28 -1.20 3.68
CA TYR A 33 -9.39 -0.92 4.59
C TYR A 33 -10.11 0.39 4.27
N ALA A 34 -9.38 1.35 3.68
CA ALA A 34 -9.94 2.63 3.26
C ALA A 34 -11.16 2.46 2.35
N ARG A 35 -11.18 1.44 1.47
CA ARG A 35 -12.32 1.23 0.56
C ARG A 35 -13.59 0.92 1.31
N THR A 36 -13.54 -0.05 2.22
CA THR A 36 -14.68 -0.42 3.05
C THR A 36 -15.13 0.75 3.92
N TYR A 37 -14.18 1.46 4.53
CA TYR A 37 -14.50 2.60 5.39
C TYR A 37 -15.20 3.73 4.62
N LEU A 38 -14.66 4.12 3.46
CA LEU A 38 -15.18 5.23 2.66
C LEU A 38 -16.53 4.90 2.02
N ASP A 39 -16.76 3.64 1.62
CA ASP A 39 -18.06 3.19 1.11
C ASP A 39 -19.18 3.31 2.17
N GLU A 40 -18.85 3.09 3.44
CA GLU A 40 -19.80 3.16 4.56
C GLU A 40 -19.98 4.57 5.14
N LEU A 41 -19.02 5.47 4.91
CA LEU A 41 -18.94 6.76 5.60
C LEU A 41 -20.12 7.71 5.27
N GLY A 42 -20.67 7.62 4.05
CA GLY A 42 -21.85 8.40 3.63
C GLY A 42 -21.67 9.93 3.59
N ARG A 43 -20.45 10.43 3.85
CA ARG A 43 -20.03 11.83 3.78
C ARG A 43 -18.58 11.91 3.28
N PRO A 44 -18.10 13.09 2.83
CA PRO A 44 -16.67 13.31 2.63
C PRO A 44 -15.88 12.95 3.90
N TYR A 45 -14.72 12.31 3.73
CA TYR A 45 -13.83 12.04 4.86
C TYR A 45 -13.23 13.33 5.39
N GLU A 46 -12.84 13.28 6.65
CA GLU A 46 -12.17 14.33 7.41
C GLU A 46 -10.86 13.79 7.98
N ALA A 47 -9.99 14.67 8.48
CA ALA A 47 -8.69 14.26 9.04
C ALA A 47 -8.76 13.13 10.10
N PRO A 48 -9.73 13.10 11.04
CA PRO A 48 -9.85 12.00 12.01
C PRO A 48 -10.20 10.64 11.37
N ASP A 49 -10.84 10.63 10.21
CA ASP A 49 -11.21 9.39 9.52
C ASP A 49 -9.97 8.66 9.00
N LEU A 50 -8.92 9.39 8.60
CA LEU A 50 -7.65 8.78 8.18
C LEU A 50 -6.97 8.01 9.33
N GLU A 51 -7.07 8.51 10.57
CA GLU A 51 -6.62 7.77 11.75
C GLU A 51 -7.51 6.55 12.03
N ALA A 52 -8.82 6.67 11.85
CA ALA A 52 -9.73 5.52 11.98
C ALA A 52 -9.44 4.44 10.94
N ILE A 53 -9.18 4.83 9.69
CA ILE A 53 -8.75 3.95 8.62
C ILE A 53 -7.42 3.27 8.97
N ALA A 54 -6.45 4.02 9.51
CA ALA A 54 -5.16 3.47 9.95
C ALA A 54 -5.34 2.37 11.01
N LYS A 55 -6.20 2.61 12.00
CA LYS A 55 -6.52 1.62 13.05
C LYS A 55 -7.16 0.37 12.47
N GLY A 56 -8.11 0.52 11.54
CA GLY A 56 -8.75 -0.61 10.87
C GLY A 56 -7.77 -1.41 10.02
N GLN A 57 -6.91 -0.73 9.26
CA GLN A 57 -5.87 -1.36 8.44
C GLN A 57 -4.91 -2.20 9.30
N LEU A 58 -4.41 -1.64 10.41
CA LEU A 58 -3.54 -2.36 11.36
C LEU A 58 -4.24 -3.58 11.98
N LYS A 59 -5.53 -3.45 12.30
CA LYS A 59 -6.32 -4.58 12.84
C LYS A 59 -6.43 -5.72 11.83
N LEU A 60 -6.67 -5.43 10.55
CA LEU A 60 -6.69 -6.45 9.51
C LEU A 60 -5.34 -7.12 9.34
N TRP A 61 -4.25 -6.34 9.39
CA TRP A 61 -2.90 -6.91 9.29
C TRP A 61 -2.57 -7.81 10.45
N GLN A 62 -2.87 -7.38 11.68
CA GLN A 62 -2.63 -8.17 12.87
C GLN A 62 -3.37 -9.51 12.81
N ALA A 63 -4.64 -9.50 12.39
CA ALA A 63 -5.44 -10.71 12.26
C ALA A 63 -4.85 -11.75 11.28
N GLU A 64 -4.28 -11.30 10.15
CA GLU A 64 -3.60 -12.21 9.21
C GLU A 64 -2.20 -12.62 9.69
N ALA A 65 -1.46 -11.70 10.33
CA ALA A 65 -0.14 -11.98 10.90
C ALA A 65 -0.19 -13.01 12.04
N GLU A 66 -1.24 -12.99 12.87
CA GLU A 66 -1.45 -13.94 13.99
C GLU A 66 -1.64 -15.39 13.51
N LYS A 67 -2.04 -15.59 12.24
CA LYS A 67 -2.07 -16.92 11.60
C LYS A 67 -0.67 -17.46 11.29
N ASN A 68 0.37 -16.66 11.53
CA ASN A 68 1.78 -16.97 11.35
C ASN A 68 2.12 -17.52 9.95
N PRO A 69 1.73 -16.83 8.86
CA PRO A 69 2.09 -17.27 7.52
C PRO A 69 3.59 -17.07 7.26
N GLU A 70 4.16 -17.81 6.31
CA GLU A 70 5.53 -17.57 5.87
C GLU A 70 5.67 -16.24 5.13
N LEU A 71 4.67 -15.90 4.31
CA LEU A 71 4.55 -14.67 3.53
C LEU A 71 3.23 -13.96 3.82
N LEU A 72 3.24 -12.63 3.86
CA LEU A 72 2.04 -11.80 4.01
C LEU A 72 2.14 -10.58 3.08
N PHE A 73 1.11 -10.38 2.25
CA PHE A 73 1.02 -9.23 1.34
C PHE A 73 0.07 -8.16 1.88
N LEU A 74 0.47 -6.89 1.84
CA LEU A 74 -0.30 -5.78 2.40
C LEU A 74 -0.72 -4.81 1.28
N ASP A 75 -2.00 -4.80 0.93
CA ASP A 75 -2.65 -3.72 0.16
C ASP A 75 -3.45 -2.87 1.15
N THR A 76 -2.98 -1.76 1.66
CA THR A 76 -1.68 -1.13 1.44
C THR A 76 -0.98 -0.97 2.79
N GLU A 77 -0.10 0.00 2.97
CA GLU A 77 0.59 0.34 4.23
C GLU A 77 0.26 1.73 4.81
N LEU A 78 0.85 2.11 5.96
CA LEU A 78 0.55 3.39 6.63
C LEU A 78 1.19 4.63 5.99
N LEU A 79 2.21 4.48 5.13
CA LEU A 79 2.78 5.58 4.35
C LEU A 79 1.74 6.13 3.35
N VAL A 80 0.84 5.31 2.80
CA VAL A 80 -0.32 5.80 2.04
C VAL A 80 -1.15 6.78 2.87
N LEU A 81 -1.49 6.42 4.11
CA LEU A 81 -2.30 7.28 4.98
C LEU A 81 -1.55 8.52 5.44
N LYS A 82 -0.23 8.43 5.66
CA LYS A 82 0.61 9.62 5.90
C LYS A 82 0.51 10.60 4.74
N ILE A 83 0.77 10.14 3.52
CA ILE A 83 0.78 10.99 2.32
C ILE A 83 -0.59 11.62 2.08
N TRP A 84 -1.68 10.85 2.22
CA TRP A 84 -3.04 11.40 2.08
C TRP A 84 -3.38 12.41 3.17
N SER A 85 -2.97 12.17 4.42
CA SER A 85 -3.20 13.13 5.52
C SER A 85 -2.48 14.45 5.25
N GLU A 86 -1.21 14.38 4.87
CA GLU A 86 -0.39 15.56 4.56
C GLU A 86 -0.90 16.30 3.31
N HIS A 87 -1.36 15.57 2.29
CA HIS A 87 -1.90 16.19 1.08
C HIS A 87 -3.24 16.89 1.32
N ALA A 88 -4.21 16.20 1.94
CA ALA A 88 -5.57 16.70 2.08
C ALA A 88 -5.70 17.76 3.20
N TYR A 89 -4.92 17.62 4.28
CA TYR A 89 -5.10 18.42 5.50
C TYR A 89 -3.83 19.14 5.97
N GLY A 90 -2.67 18.91 5.34
CA GLY A 90 -1.40 19.51 5.75
C GLY A 90 -0.85 18.99 7.08
N ILE A 91 -1.52 18.02 7.71
CA ILE A 91 -1.15 17.43 9.00
C ILE A 91 -1.36 15.91 8.94
N CYS A 92 -0.55 15.16 9.69
CA CYS A 92 -0.73 13.73 9.89
C CYS A 92 -0.79 13.44 11.39
N SER A 93 -1.68 12.54 11.81
CA SER A 93 -1.83 12.25 13.24
C SER A 93 -0.61 11.53 13.79
N SER A 94 -0.27 11.79 15.06
CA SER A 94 0.85 11.13 15.72
C SER A 94 0.71 9.61 15.73
N PHE A 95 -0.53 9.11 15.80
CA PHE A 95 -0.83 7.68 15.71
C PHE A 95 -0.31 7.06 14.41
N ILE A 96 -0.59 7.69 13.25
CA ILE A 96 -0.13 7.19 11.95
C ILE A 96 1.40 7.23 11.90
N LEU A 97 2.02 8.34 12.30
CA LEU A 97 3.47 8.53 12.26
C LEU A 97 4.22 7.57 13.20
N GLU A 98 3.68 7.29 14.38
CA GLU A 98 4.25 6.34 15.34
C GLU A 98 4.16 4.90 14.83
N ASN A 99 3.00 4.49 14.31
CA ASN A 99 2.82 3.14 13.79
C ASN A 99 3.58 2.92 12.48
N LEU A 100 3.72 3.93 11.62
CA LEU A 100 4.56 3.85 10.42
C LEU A 100 6.03 3.62 10.78
N ARG A 101 6.55 4.27 11.83
CA ARG A 101 7.92 4.04 12.32
C ARG A 101 8.14 2.63 12.88
N GLN A 102 7.08 2.00 13.39
CA GLN A 102 7.12 0.63 13.92
C GLN A 102 6.72 -0.41 12.87
N GLN A 103 6.32 0.02 11.68
CA GLN A 103 5.90 -0.84 10.60
C GLN A 103 7.11 -1.59 10.02
N ASN A 104 7.22 -2.86 10.38
CA ASN A 104 8.27 -3.72 9.87
C ASN A 104 7.77 -4.45 8.61
N CYS A 105 8.09 -3.92 7.43
CA CYS A 105 7.93 -4.61 6.15
C CYS A 105 9.31 -4.90 5.57
N ASP A 106 9.49 -6.10 5.01
CA ASP A 106 10.78 -6.59 4.50
C ASP A 106 11.07 -6.07 3.08
N LEU A 107 10.01 -5.77 2.31
CA LEU A 107 10.10 -5.19 0.97
C LEU A 107 8.87 -4.36 0.65
N TYR A 108 9.08 -3.23 -0.02
CA TYR A 108 8.03 -2.40 -0.59
C TYR A 108 8.00 -2.53 -2.11
N LEU A 109 6.84 -2.84 -2.67
CA LEU A 109 6.60 -2.85 -4.11
C LEU A 109 5.93 -1.52 -4.47
N LEU A 110 6.69 -0.59 -5.05
CA LEU A 110 6.21 0.74 -5.43
C LEU A 110 5.66 0.70 -6.86
N LEU A 111 4.34 0.78 -7.02
CA LEU A 111 3.71 0.66 -8.33
C LEU A 111 3.73 1.99 -9.10
N ASN A 112 4.20 1.93 -10.34
CA ASN A 112 4.29 3.08 -11.24
C ASN A 112 2.93 3.47 -11.83
N VAL A 113 2.85 4.63 -12.48
CA VAL A 113 1.62 5.27 -12.98
C VAL A 113 1.40 5.08 -14.48
N ASP A 114 2.12 4.15 -15.09
CA ASP A 114 2.08 3.81 -16.52
C ASP A 114 0.81 3.06 -16.95
N LEU A 115 0.01 2.53 -16.01
CA LEU A 115 -1.31 2.01 -16.31
C LEU A 115 -2.29 3.15 -16.63
N PRO A 116 -3.26 2.94 -17.54
CA PRO A 116 -4.30 3.92 -17.82
C PRO A 116 -5.11 4.20 -16.56
N TRP A 117 -5.55 5.45 -16.41
CA TRP A 117 -6.50 5.81 -15.37
C TRP A 117 -7.81 5.05 -15.58
N GLN A 118 -8.35 4.49 -14.50
CA GLN A 118 -9.72 3.97 -14.52
C GLN A 118 -10.58 4.86 -13.60
N PRO A 119 -11.72 5.38 -14.07
CA PRO A 119 -12.65 6.11 -13.21
C PRO A 119 -13.18 5.20 -12.10
N ASP A 120 -13.24 5.72 -10.88
CA ASP A 120 -13.81 5.05 -9.72
C ASP A 120 -14.27 6.15 -8.73
N PRO A 121 -15.40 5.97 -8.01
CA PRO A 121 -15.96 7.01 -7.13
C PRO A 121 -15.03 7.50 -6.02
N GLN A 122 -14.08 6.66 -5.58
CA GLN A 122 -13.16 7.00 -4.49
C GLN A 122 -11.87 7.67 -4.99
N ARG A 123 -11.74 7.94 -6.30
CA ARG A 123 -10.49 8.42 -6.90
C ARG A 123 -10.52 9.90 -7.19
N GLU A 124 -9.49 10.61 -6.73
CA GLU A 124 -9.56 12.08 -6.60
C GLU A 124 -8.67 12.83 -7.58
N HIS A 125 -7.52 12.29 -7.98
CA HIS A 125 -6.45 13.08 -8.60
C HIS A 125 -5.81 12.43 -9.85
N PRO A 126 -6.57 12.28 -10.96
CA PRO A 126 -6.07 11.68 -12.20
C PRO A 126 -4.83 12.39 -12.78
N HIS A 127 -4.68 13.70 -12.53
CA HIS A 127 -3.58 14.51 -13.07
C HIS A 127 -2.35 14.59 -12.15
N LEU A 128 -2.44 14.15 -10.90
CA LEU A 128 -1.33 14.22 -9.92
C LEU A 128 -0.62 12.88 -9.71
N ARG A 129 -0.89 11.89 -10.55
CA ARG A 129 -0.35 10.53 -10.37
C ARG A 129 1.17 10.51 -10.27
N GLN A 130 1.87 11.19 -11.18
CA GLN A 130 3.33 11.28 -11.13
C GLN A 130 3.82 12.03 -9.88
N PHE A 131 3.15 13.11 -9.50
CA PHE A 131 3.46 13.86 -8.27
C PHE A 131 3.38 12.96 -7.03
N PHE A 132 2.31 12.17 -6.89
CA PHE A 132 2.21 11.21 -5.79
C PHE A 132 3.29 10.15 -5.88
N TYR A 133 3.54 9.59 -7.07
CA TYR A 133 4.57 8.57 -7.26
C TYR A 133 5.94 9.04 -6.74
N ASP A 134 6.35 10.26 -7.12
CA ASP A 134 7.60 10.86 -6.70
C ASP A 134 7.63 11.09 -5.17
N TRP A 135 6.48 11.43 -4.57
CA TRP A 135 6.35 11.55 -3.12
C TRP A 135 6.54 10.19 -2.42
N TYR A 136 5.82 9.14 -2.84
CA TYR A 136 6.01 7.78 -2.29
C TYR A 136 7.47 7.34 -2.39
N LYS A 137 8.09 7.53 -3.57
CA LYS A 137 9.49 7.17 -3.79
C LYS A 137 10.42 7.89 -2.81
N ARG A 138 10.28 9.21 -2.69
CA ARG A 138 11.08 10.02 -1.76
C ARG A 138 10.96 9.54 -0.31
N GLU A 139 9.76 9.19 0.12
CA GLU A 139 9.53 8.72 1.51
C GLU A 139 10.19 7.37 1.74
N LEU A 140 10.07 6.42 0.80
CA LEU A 140 10.75 5.12 0.89
C LEU A 140 12.28 5.28 0.91
N GLU A 141 12.83 6.17 0.08
CA GLU A 141 14.25 6.51 0.07
C GLU A 141 14.70 7.11 1.42
N GLN A 142 13.91 8.02 2.00
CA GLN A 142 14.20 8.64 3.30
C GLN A 142 14.08 7.66 4.47
N MET A 143 13.13 6.73 4.40
CA MET A 143 12.98 5.65 5.38
C MET A 143 14.13 4.64 5.31
N GLY A 144 14.89 4.60 4.20
CA GLY A 144 16.00 3.68 4.01
C GLY A 144 15.56 2.21 3.92
N VAL A 145 14.33 1.96 3.47
CA VAL A 145 13.75 0.61 3.39
C VAL A 145 14.01 -0.03 2.02
N PRO A 146 14.10 -1.36 1.93
CA PRO A 146 14.19 -2.04 0.64
C PRO A 146 12.90 -1.82 -0.16
N PHE A 147 13.03 -1.35 -1.40
CA PHE A 147 11.89 -1.25 -2.31
C PHE A 147 12.26 -1.61 -3.75
N ALA A 148 11.26 -2.04 -4.51
CA ALA A 148 11.36 -2.29 -5.94
C ALA A 148 10.28 -1.49 -6.68
N GLU A 149 10.67 -0.81 -7.74
CA GLU A 149 9.75 -0.10 -8.62
C GLU A 149 9.09 -1.09 -9.61
N ILE A 150 7.76 -1.12 -9.63
CA ILE A 150 6.96 -2.06 -10.41
C ILE A 150 6.21 -1.34 -11.53
N SER A 151 6.56 -1.66 -12.78
CA SER A 151 6.04 -1.02 -14.00
C SER A 151 5.75 -2.04 -15.10
N GLY A 152 4.88 -1.68 -16.03
CA GLY A 152 4.49 -2.45 -17.20
C GLY A 152 3.03 -2.92 -17.19
N SER A 153 2.74 -3.89 -18.07
CA SER A 153 1.47 -4.61 -18.09
C SER A 153 1.25 -5.41 -16.80
N ALA A 154 0.02 -5.89 -16.58
CA ALA A 154 -0.32 -6.71 -15.42
C ALA A 154 0.62 -7.91 -15.24
N ASP A 155 0.89 -8.66 -16.33
CA ASP A 155 1.78 -9.82 -16.29
C ASP A 155 3.23 -9.44 -15.96
N LEU A 156 3.73 -8.36 -16.56
CA LEU A 156 5.09 -7.89 -16.31
C LEU A 156 5.27 -7.38 -14.87
N ARG A 157 4.24 -6.76 -14.30
CA ARG A 157 4.23 -6.31 -12.90
C ARG A 157 4.29 -7.49 -11.93
N LEU A 158 3.50 -8.53 -12.18
CA LEU A 158 3.54 -9.76 -11.39
C LEU A 158 4.93 -10.42 -11.47
N GLN A 159 5.49 -10.55 -12.67
CA GLN A 159 6.81 -11.12 -12.86
C GLN A 159 7.89 -10.33 -12.09
N LYS A 160 7.94 -9.01 -12.24
CA LYS A 160 8.91 -8.15 -11.54
C LYS A 160 8.75 -8.22 -10.02
N ALA A 161 7.51 -8.30 -9.53
CA ALA A 161 7.24 -8.44 -8.10
C ALA A 161 7.77 -9.77 -7.57
N ILE A 162 7.51 -10.88 -8.27
CA ILE A 162 8.04 -12.21 -7.94
C ILE A 162 9.58 -12.18 -7.92
N GLU A 163 10.22 -11.64 -8.96
CA GLU A 163 11.68 -11.52 -9.02
C GLU A 163 12.27 -10.71 -7.84
N ALA A 164 11.59 -9.66 -7.40
CA ALA A 164 12.00 -8.87 -6.24
C ALA A 164 11.83 -9.63 -4.91
N ILE A 165 10.72 -10.36 -4.76
CA ILE A 165 10.44 -11.17 -3.56
C ILE A 165 11.41 -12.35 -3.46
N GLU A 166 11.70 -13.04 -4.57
CA GLU A 166 12.60 -14.20 -4.54
C GLU A 166 14.04 -13.81 -4.16
N LYS A 167 14.48 -12.58 -4.46
CA LYS A 167 15.80 -12.08 -4.01
C LYS A 167 15.89 -12.04 -2.49
N ILE A 168 14.85 -11.60 -1.79
CA ILE A 168 14.87 -11.51 -0.32
C ILE A 168 14.59 -12.86 0.35
N ARG A 169 13.86 -13.78 -0.31
CA ARG A 169 13.60 -15.13 0.23
C ARG A 169 14.82 -16.04 0.21
N HIS A 170 15.76 -15.78 -0.70
CA HIS A 170 17.00 -16.53 -0.85
C HIS A 170 18.24 -15.81 -0.28
N SER A 171 18.03 -14.66 0.41
CA SER A 171 19.09 -13.91 1.12
C SER A 171 19.26 -14.44 2.54
#